data_AF-A0AAV2ZAC3-F1
#
_entry.id   AF-A0AAV2ZAC3-F1
#
_cell.length_a   1.000
_cell.length_b   1.000
_cell.length_c   1.000
_cell.angle_alpha   90.00
_cell.angle_beta   90.00
_cell.angle_gamma   90.00
#
_symmetry.space_group_name_H-M   'P 1'
#
loop_
_entity.id
_entity.type
_entity.pdbx_description
1 polymer ?
#
loop_
_entity_poly.entity_id
_entity_poly.type
_entity_poly.pdbx_seq_one_letter_code
_entity_poly.pdbx_strand_id
1 'polypeptide(L)'
;MKIKKRCPLIQLASPRSNVCVECSIYKQSLTSQPDASAMEIIGQHTQAAQQMRLKYKEDTDAATEDNLVLTIDYSQNFSLPSTFETPSELYFLSLHWVYLFGVHSASDNVNTNFLYSERKGRKGQQRCRILLMLAHTGMFKRVRLHFLVKGHTKNACDRGFALIRKLVARRNCWTLQHLRDAVETYKNDQNQDFFAFGVYEAKTCI
;
A
#
# COMPACT_ATOMS: atom_id res chain seq x y z
N MET A 1 -16.10 -13.87 11.69
CA MET A 1 -15.04 -14.91 11.67
C MET A 1 -13.78 -14.39 12.37
N LYS A 2 -13.46 -14.84 13.60
CA LYS A 2 -12.31 -14.33 14.39
C LYS A 2 -11.04 -15.11 14.04
N ILE A 3 -10.16 -14.51 13.22
CA ILE A 3 -8.87 -15.07 12.73
C ILE A 3 -8.02 -15.68 13.87
N LYS A 4 -8.06 -15.12 15.08
CA LYS A 4 -7.38 -15.66 16.28
C LYS A 4 -7.72 -17.12 16.62
N LYS A 5 -8.93 -17.60 16.32
CA LYS A 5 -9.32 -19.00 16.59
C LYS A 5 -8.68 -19.99 15.61
N ARG A 6 -8.44 -19.57 14.35
CA ARG A 6 -7.85 -20.43 13.31
C ARG A 6 -6.33 -20.28 13.21
N CYS A 7 -5.79 -19.12 13.58
CA CYS A 7 -4.36 -18.82 13.49
C CYS A 7 -3.86 -18.16 14.80
N PRO A 8 -3.71 -18.93 15.90
CA PRO A 8 -3.38 -18.38 17.22
C PRO A 8 -1.98 -17.76 17.29
N LEU A 9 -1.08 -18.11 16.35
CA LEU A 9 0.29 -17.59 16.26
C LEU A 9 0.39 -16.20 15.58
N ILE A 10 -0.68 -15.73 14.93
CA ILE A 10 -0.64 -14.43 14.23
C ILE A 10 -1.03 -13.32 15.22
N GLN A 11 -0.02 -12.64 15.77
CA GLN A 11 -0.19 -11.39 16.52
C GLN A 11 -0.05 -10.18 15.58
N LEU A 12 -1.09 -9.35 15.48
CA LEU A 12 -1.06 -8.11 14.72
C LEU A 12 -0.93 -6.93 15.68
N ALA A 13 0.29 -6.43 15.87
CA ALA A 13 0.52 -5.13 16.51
C ALA A 13 0.56 -4.03 15.44
N SER A 14 -0.05 -2.88 15.73
CA SER A 14 0.05 -1.71 14.85
C SER A 14 1.43 -1.05 15.00
N PRO A 15 2.23 -0.87 13.94
CA PRO A 15 3.41 -0.02 14.02
C PRO A 15 2.99 1.45 14.14
N ARG A 16 3.55 2.17 15.13
CA ARG A 16 3.26 3.61 15.35
C ARG A 16 4.06 4.56 14.44
N SER A 17 5.00 4.05 13.63
CA SER A 17 5.77 4.85 12.66
C SER A 17 6.16 4.00 11.45
N ASN A 18 5.97 4.56 10.26
CA ASN A 18 6.27 3.94 8.96
C ASN A 18 7.65 4.34 8.42
N VAL A 19 8.38 5.19 9.14
CA VAL A 19 9.69 5.71 8.76
C VAL A 19 10.79 5.14 9.65
N CYS A 20 11.96 4.91 9.07
CA CYS A 20 13.14 4.57 9.84
C CYS A 20 13.74 5.85 10.45
N VAL A 21 13.61 6.00 11.77
CA VAL A 21 14.11 7.17 12.50
C VAL A 21 15.63 7.28 12.39
N GLU A 22 16.36 6.17 12.48
CA GLU A 22 17.82 6.14 12.34
C GLU A 22 18.28 6.66 10.97
N CYS A 23 17.64 6.22 9.88
CA CYS A 23 17.93 6.75 8.55
C CYS A 23 17.53 8.23 8.39
N SER A 24 16.47 8.68 9.06
CA SER A 24 16.07 10.09 9.05
C SER A 24 17.09 10.98 9.77
N ILE A 25 17.54 10.57 10.96
CA ILE A 25 18.58 11.26 11.74
C ILE A 25 19.86 11.34 10.90
N TYR A 26 20.25 10.23 10.28
CA TYR A 26 21.47 10.21 9.50
C TYR A 26 21.44 11.08 8.26
N LYS A 27 20.32 11.09 7.52
CA LYS A 27 20.20 11.97 6.35
C LYS A 27 20.39 13.43 6.74
N GLN A 28 19.93 13.83 7.92
CA GLN A 28 20.15 15.17 8.45
C GLN A 28 21.62 15.41 8.85
N SER A 29 22.29 14.43 9.45
CA SER A 29 23.70 14.55 9.83
C SER A 29 24.64 14.57 8.62
N LEU A 30 24.38 13.80 7.57
CA LEU A 30 25.15 13.85 6.32
C LEU A 30 25.15 15.23 5.65
N THR A 31 24.04 15.95 5.71
CA THR A 31 23.95 17.32 5.18
C THR A 31 24.79 18.33 5.96
N SER A 32 25.21 18.00 7.19
CA SER A 32 26.03 18.89 8.01
C SER A 32 27.50 18.48 8.00
N GLN A 33 27.85 17.21 8.26
CA GLN A 33 29.22 16.69 8.20
C GLN A 33 29.22 15.16 7.93
N PRO A 34 29.70 14.69 6.76
CA PRO A 34 29.82 13.27 6.48
C PRO A 34 31.06 12.63 7.14
N ASP A 35 30.87 11.60 7.95
CA ASP A 35 31.92 10.79 8.58
C ASP A 35 31.88 9.33 8.08
N ALA A 36 33.04 8.74 7.81
CA ALA A 36 33.19 7.38 7.32
C ALA A 36 32.69 6.33 8.33
N SER A 37 32.87 6.55 9.64
CA SER A 37 32.37 5.60 10.66
C SER A 37 30.84 5.57 10.68
N ALA A 38 30.20 6.72 10.53
CA ALA A 38 28.75 6.85 10.43
C ALA A 38 28.19 6.18 9.16
N MET A 39 28.93 6.22 8.03
CA MET A 39 28.56 5.51 6.81
C MET A 39 28.53 3.98 7.01
N GLU A 40 29.52 3.43 7.73
CA GLU A 40 29.60 1.99 7.99
C GLU A 40 28.46 1.51 8.88
N ILE A 41 28.18 2.22 9.99
CA ILE A 41 27.06 1.93 10.89
C ILE A 41 25.74 1.87 10.13
N ILE A 42 25.59 2.67 9.07
CA ILE A 42 24.37 2.69 8.27
C ILE A 42 24.35 1.68 7.14
N GLY A 43 25.52 1.32 6.61
CA GLY A 43 25.66 0.10 5.84
C GLY A 43 25.12 -1.10 6.62
N GLN A 44 25.54 -1.23 7.88
CA GLN A 44 25.07 -2.29 8.78
C GLN A 44 23.56 -2.19 9.07
N HIS A 45 23.06 -1.00 9.44
CA HIS A 45 21.62 -0.77 9.67
C HIS A 45 20.75 -1.17 8.47
N THR A 46 21.20 -0.84 7.25
CA THR A 46 20.42 -1.09 6.03
C THR A 46 20.63 -2.49 5.44
N GLN A 47 21.59 -3.28 5.93
CA GLN A 47 21.97 -4.57 5.34
C GLN A 47 20.78 -5.53 5.21
N ALA A 48 19.99 -5.71 6.28
CA ALA A 48 18.82 -6.58 6.24
C ALA A 48 17.77 -6.12 5.21
N ALA A 49 17.57 -4.79 5.10
CA ALA A 49 16.67 -4.21 4.11
C ALA A 49 17.19 -4.41 2.67
N GLN A 50 18.50 -4.29 2.46
CA GLN A 50 19.14 -4.55 1.17
C GLN A 50 19.01 -6.02 0.75
N GLN A 51 19.30 -6.96 1.66
CA GLN A 51 19.15 -8.40 1.36
C GLN A 51 17.70 -8.76 1.02
N MET A 52 16.75 -8.18 1.75
CA MET A 52 15.33 -8.37 1.47
C MET A 52 14.90 -7.77 0.12
N ARG A 53 15.55 -6.68 -0.32
CA ARG A 53 15.32 -6.10 -1.65
C ARG A 53 15.80 -7.02 -2.77
N LEU A 54 16.97 -7.61 -2.59
CA LEU A 54 17.51 -8.58 -3.55
C LEU A 54 16.56 -9.77 -3.67
N LYS A 55 16.15 -10.34 -2.53
CA LYS A 55 15.17 -11.44 -2.50
C LYS A 55 13.83 -11.06 -3.15
N TYR A 56 13.30 -9.87 -2.83
CA TYR A 56 12.06 -9.38 -3.43
C TYR A 56 12.18 -9.26 -4.96
N LYS A 57 13.32 -8.77 -5.45
CA LYS A 57 13.59 -8.67 -6.88
C LYS A 57 13.68 -10.05 -7.51
N GLU A 58 14.47 -10.97 -6.95
CA GLU A 58 14.56 -12.36 -7.42
C GLU A 58 13.18 -13.04 -7.51
N ASP A 59 12.35 -12.88 -6.48
CA ASP A 59 11.02 -13.48 -6.45
C ASP A 59 10.12 -12.85 -7.54
N THR A 60 10.22 -11.52 -7.74
CA THR A 60 9.50 -10.81 -8.80
C THR A 60 9.97 -11.24 -10.19
N ASP A 61 11.27 -11.37 -10.41
CA ASP A 61 11.87 -11.78 -11.68
C ASP A 61 11.56 -13.26 -12.01
N ALA A 62 11.33 -14.09 -10.98
CA ALA A 62 10.93 -15.49 -11.11
C ALA A 62 9.40 -15.70 -11.17
N ALA A 63 8.60 -14.62 -11.24
CA ALA A 63 7.15 -14.72 -11.31
C ALA A 63 6.72 -15.32 -12.66
N THR A 64 5.80 -16.28 -12.59
CA THR A 64 5.20 -16.95 -13.76
C THR A 64 3.71 -17.17 -13.50
N GLU A 65 2.98 -17.68 -14.49
CA GLU A 65 1.56 -18.06 -14.30
C GLU A 65 1.36 -19.08 -13.16
N ASP A 66 2.31 -20.00 -13.00
CA ASP A 66 2.29 -21.02 -11.94
C ASP A 66 2.94 -20.56 -10.62
N ASN A 67 3.72 -19.47 -10.65
CA ASN A 67 4.41 -18.91 -9.50
C ASN A 67 3.97 -17.46 -9.26
N LEU A 68 2.82 -17.33 -8.60
CA LEU A 68 2.21 -16.04 -8.31
C LEU A 68 2.97 -15.28 -7.21
N VAL A 69 3.48 -14.08 -7.56
CA VAL A 69 4.11 -13.16 -6.61
C VAL A 69 3.26 -11.90 -6.49
N LEU A 70 2.61 -11.78 -5.33
CA LEU A 70 1.74 -10.64 -5.00
C LEU A 70 2.41 -9.70 -4.00
N THR A 71 2.40 -8.42 -4.34
CA THR A 71 2.69 -7.34 -3.39
C THR A 71 1.38 -6.72 -2.93
N ILE A 72 1.19 -6.66 -1.62
CA ILE A 72 -0.05 -6.17 -1.03
C ILE A 72 0.27 -5.10 0.00
N ASP A 73 -0.30 -3.91 -0.17
CA ASP A 73 -0.10 -2.83 0.80
C ASP A 73 -1.30 -1.87 0.88
N TYR A 74 -1.25 -0.99 1.86
CA TYR A 74 -2.17 0.12 2.02
C TYR A 74 -1.45 1.44 1.87
N SER A 75 -2.06 2.34 1.12
CA SER A 75 -1.69 3.74 1.21
C SER A 75 -1.98 4.30 2.61
N GLN A 76 -1.43 5.46 2.94
CA GLN A 76 -1.94 6.23 4.08
C GLN A 76 -3.43 6.55 3.87
N ASN A 77 -4.16 6.81 4.94
CA ASN A 77 -5.57 7.17 4.77
C ASN A 77 -5.63 8.59 4.20
N PHE A 78 -6.68 8.88 3.44
CA PHE A 78 -7.06 10.24 3.12
C PHE A 78 -8.56 10.37 3.35
N SER A 79 -9.07 11.59 3.36
CA SER A 79 -10.44 11.88 3.75
C SER A 79 -11.26 12.43 2.59
N LEU A 80 -12.56 12.20 2.62
CA LEU A 80 -13.52 12.87 1.75
C LEU A 80 -14.52 13.68 2.58
N PRO A 81 -15.01 14.82 2.07
CA PRO A 81 -14.58 15.49 0.84
C PRO A 81 -13.11 15.96 0.90
N SER A 82 -12.46 15.97 -0.26
CA SER A 82 -11.12 16.48 -0.50
C SER A 82 -11.23 17.60 -1.52
N THR A 83 -11.08 18.83 -1.09
CA THR A 83 -11.08 20.01 -1.96
C THR A 83 -9.65 20.46 -2.21
N PHE A 84 -9.39 20.94 -3.43
CA PHE A 84 -8.15 21.64 -3.75
C PHE A 84 -8.19 23.09 -3.25
N GLU A 85 -9.39 23.65 -3.15
CA GLU A 85 -9.64 25.03 -2.67
C GLU A 85 -9.68 25.10 -1.13
N THR A 86 -9.60 26.34 -0.63
CA THR A 86 -9.32 26.72 0.77
C THR A 86 -9.92 25.77 1.82
N PRO A 87 -9.09 25.18 2.72
CA PRO A 87 -9.53 24.18 3.72
C PRO A 87 -10.60 24.65 4.72
N SER A 88 -10.88 25.95 4.79
CA SER A 88 -11.76 26.56 5.78
C SER A 88 -13.20 26.04 5.73
N GLU A 89 -13.71 25.70 4.54
CA GLU A 89 -15.09 25.20 4.40
C GLU A 89 -15.28 23.79 4.98
N LEU A 90 -14.19 23.01 5.02
CA LEU A 90 -14.20 21.64 5.53
C LEU A 90 -13.99 21.58 7.05
N TYR A 91 -13.61 22.69 7.69
CA TYR A 91 -13.30 22.75 9.12
C TYR A 91 -14.46 22.29 10.01
N PHE A 92 -15.69 22.57 9.60
CA PHE A 92 -16.90 22.20 10.36
C PHE A 92 -17.47 20.84 9.97
N LEU A 93 -16.87 20.13 8.99
CA LEU A 93 -17.38 18.86 8.49
C LEU A 93 -16.62 17.68 9.08
N SER A 94 -17.37 16.63 9.44
CA SER A 94 -16.79 15.32 9.74
C SER A 94 -16.43 14.61 8.45
N LEU A 95 -15.13 14.56 8.14
CA LEU A 95 -14.63 13.92 6.93
C LEU A 95 -14.61 12.39 7.08
N HIS A 96 -14.95 11.67 6.02
CA HIS A 96 -14.93 10.20 6.00
C HIS A 96 -13.56 9.68 5.63
N TRP A 97 -13.06 8.72 6.40
CA TRP A 97 -11.83 8.02 6.05
C TRP A 97 -12.04 7.16 4.80
N VAL A 98 -11.13 7.34 3.85
CA VAL A 98 -10.99 6.53 2.65
C VAL A 98 -9.71 5.72 2.73
N TYR A 99 -9.86 4.44 2.39
CA TYR A 99 -8.80 3.45 2.36
C TYR A 99 -8.49 3.06 0.92
N LEU A 100 -7.21 3.16 0.58
CA LEU A 100 -6.67 2.71 -0.70
C LEU A 100 -5.81 1.48 -0.45
N PHE A 101 -6.28 0.36 -0.99
CA PHE A 101 -5.67 -0.96 -0.85
C PHE A 101 -5.13 -1.43 -2.20
N GLY A 102 -3.83 -1.69 -2.28
CA GLY A 102 -3.17 -2.09 -3.52
C GLY A 102 -2.81 -3.58 -3.49
N VAL A 103 -3.03 -4.24 -4.62
CA VAL A 103 -2.57 -5.59 -4.92
C VAL A 103 -1.85 -5.54 -6.26
N HIS A 104 -0.55 -5.73 -6.25
CA HIS A 104 0.28 -5.79 -7.45
C HIS A 104 0.67 -7.23 -7.76
N SER A 105 0.36 -7.68 -8.96
CA SER A 105 0.78 -8.97 -9.52
C SER A 105 2.09 -8.78 -10.28
N ALA A 106 3.13 -9.51 -9.90
CA ALA A 106 4.42 -9.45 -10.59
C ALA A 106 4.38 -10.10 -11.98
N SER A 107 3.62 -11.20 -12.14
CA SER A 107 3.50 -11.93 -13.41
C SER A 107 2.89 -11.03 -14.50
N ASP A 108 1.83 -10.32 -14.13
CA ASP A 108 1.07 -9.49 -15.06
C ASP A 108 1.61 -8.05 -15.12
N ASN A 109 2.49 -7.71 -14.17
CA ASN A 109 2.95 -6.34 -13.91
C ASN A 109 1.79 -5.33 -13.78
N VAL A 110 0.67 -5.79 -13.20
CA VAL A 110 -0.55 -4.99 -12.99
C VAL A 110 -0.70 -4.64 -11.52
N ASN A 111 -0.90 -3.36 -11.24
CA ASN A 111 -1.29 -2.88 -9.91
C ASN A 111 -2.80 -2.64 -9.86
N THR A 112 -3.52 -3.50 -9.14
CA THR A 112 -4.96 -3.37 -8.88
C THR A 112 -5.18 -2.62 -7.57
N ASN A 113 -5.86 -1.47 -7.67
CA ASN A 113 -6.14 -0.61 -6.53
C ASN A 113 -7.63 -0.64 -6.18
N PHE A 114 -7.92 -0.89 -4.90
CA PHE A 114 -9.26 -0.93 -4.33
C PHE A 114 -9.49 0.27 -3.43
N LEU A 115 -10.52 1.03 -3.75
CA LEU A 115 -10.94 2.20 -2.98
C LEU A 115 -12.22 1.89 -2.21
N TYR A 116 -12.21 2.14 -0.90
CA TYR A 116 -13.40 1.98 -0.05
C TYR A 116 -13.35 2.92 1.16
N SER A 117 -14.52 3.28 1.70
CA SER A 117 -14.62 4.12 2.89
C SER A 117 -14.75 3.31 4.19
N GLU A 118 -14.55 3.97 5.32
CA GLU A 118 -14.78 3.39 6.65
C GLU A 118 -16.20 2.89 6.92
N ARG A 119 -17.19 3.39 6.17
CA ARG A 119 -18.56 2.88 6.21
C ARG A 119 -18.66 1.45 5.68
N LYS A 120 -17.71 1.01 4.84
CA LYS A 120 -17.70 -0.33 4.21
C LYS A 120 -16.76 -1.30 4.92
N GLY A 121 -15.69 -0.82 5.53
CA GLY A 121 -14.75 -1.69 6.22
C GLY A 121 -13.64 -0.92 6.91
N ARG A 122 -12.93 -1.58 7.83
CA ARG A 122 -11.78 -1.00 8.54
C ARG A 122 -10.46 -1.50 7.94
N LYS A 123 -9.47 -0.60 7.93
CA LYS A 123 -8.08 -0.92 7.56
C LYS A 123 -7.55 -2.09 8.40
N GLY A 124 -6.79 -2.98 7.77
CA GLY A 124 -6.03 -4.04 8.45
C GLY A 124 -6.67 -5.44 8.41
N GLN A 125 -8.01 -5.56 8.33
CA GLN A 125 -8.65 -6.89 8.26
C GLN A 125 -8.32 -7.61 6.94
N GLN A 126 -8.07 -6.89 5.85
CA GLN A 126 -7.99 -7.48 4.52
C GLN A 126 -6.63 -8.14 4.21
N ARG A 127 -5.51 -7.68 4.79
CA ARG A 127 -4.17 -8.28 4.55
C ARG A 127 -4.16 -9.77 4.94
N CYS A 128 -4.69 -10.06 6.12
CA CYS A 128 -4.76 -11.42 6.64
C CYS A 128 -5.87 -12.25 5.98
N ARG A 129 -6.95 -11.62 5.51
CA ARG A 129 -8.04 -12.32 4.82
C ARG A 129 -7.60 -12.83 3.45
N ILE A 130 -6.82 -12.08 2.69
CA ILE A 130 -6.30 -12.54 1.39
C ILE A 130 -5.34 -13.71 1.59
N LEU A 131 -4.42 -13.63 2.55
CA LEU A 131 -3.57 -14.77 2.89
C LEU A 131 -4.38 -16.01 3.27
N LEU A 132 -5.39 -15.84 4.12
CA LEU A 132 -6.25 -16.93 4.56
C LEU A 132 -7.07 -17.51 3.40
N MET A 133 -7.55 -16.66 2.48
CA MET A 133 -8.22 -17.10 1.26
C MET A 133 -7.27 -17.92 0.39
N LEU A 134 -6.09 -17.40 0.06
CA LEU A 134 -5.11 -18.09 -0.79
C LEU A 134 -4.63 -19.42 -0.18
N ALA A 135 -4.49 -19.49 1.14
CA ALA A 135 -4.12 -20.72 1.83
C ALA A 135 -5.27 -21.74 1.87
N HIS A 136 -6.53 -21.28 1.95
CA HIS A 136 -7.71 -22.16 2.06
C HIS A 136 -8.27 -22.62 0.71
N THR A 137 -8.02 -21.92 -0.39
CA THR A 137 -8.56 -22.33 -1.71
C THR A 137 -7.95 -23.64 -2.23
N GLY A 138 -6.85 -24.12 -1.63
CA GLY A 138 -6.16 -25.34 -2.07
C GLY A 138 -5.49 -25.20 -3.44
N MET A 139 -5.51 -24.00 -4.03
CA MET A 139 -4.97 -23.73 -5.37
C MET A 139 -3.44 -23.73 -5.41
N PHE A 140 -2.78 -23.46 -4.28
CA PHE A 140 -1.33 -23.34 -4.19
C PHE A 140 -0.74 -24.43 -3.31
N LYS A 141 0.27 -25.13 -3.83
CA LYS A 141 1.04 -26.12 -3.05
C LYS A 141 1.77 -25.50 -1.86
N ARG A 142 2.19 -24.23 -1.98
CA ARG A 142 2.91 -23.50 -0.94
C ARG A 142 2.61 -22.01 -1.03
N VAL A 143 2.30 -21.39 0.10
CA VAL A 143 2.12 -19.94 0.23
C VAL A 143 3.21 -19.41 1.17
N ARG A 144 3.98 -18.42 0.73
CA ARG A 144 5.00 -17.73 1.55
C ARG A 144 4.60 -16.28 1.74
N LEU A 145 4.73 -15.80 2.97
CA LEU A 145 4.48 -14.40 3.31
C LEU A 145 5.77 -13.75 3.78
N HIS A 146 6.18 -12.68 3.09
CA HIS A 146 7.35 -11.90 3.43
C HIS A 146 6.91 -10.50 3.90
N PHE A 147 7.44 -10.07 5.05
CA PHE A 147 7.25 -8.71 5.55
C PHE A 147 8.48 -7.88 5.26
N LEU A 148 8.30 -6.69 4.67
CA LEU A 148 9.39 -5.76 4.43
C LEU A 148 9.97 -5.21 5.75
N VAL A 149 11.28 -4.94 5.78
CA VAL A 149 11.93 -4.31 6.92
C VAL A 149 11.28 -2.97 7.20
N LYS A 150 10.84 -2.76 8.45
CA LYS A 150 10.16 -1.55 8.89
C LYS A 150 10.98 -0.31 8.55
N GLY A 151 10.32 0.74 8.05
CA GLY A 151 10.98 1.98 7.63
C GLY A 151 11.68 1.90 6.27
N HIS A 152 11.79 0.71 5.70
CA HIS A 152 12.41 0.42 4.39
C HIS A 152 11.43 -0.32 3.45
N THR A 153 10.14 -0.03 3.60
CA THR A 153 9.02 -0.83 3.06
C THR A 153 8.54 -0.45 1.66
N LYS A 154 9.33 0.32 0.89
CA LYS A 154 8.96 0.73 -0.48
C LYS A 154 8.53 -0.49 -1.31
N ASN A 155 7.51 -0.43 -2.14
CA ASN A 155 7.04 -1.59 -2.90
C ASN A 155 6.37 -1.19 -4.21
N ALA A 156 5.96 -2.18 -5.01
CA ALA A 156 5.36 -1.93 -6.33
C ALA A 156 4.05 -1.14 -6.26
N CYS A 157 3.30 -1.21 -5.15
CA CYS A 157 2.04 -0.47 -5.00
C CYS A 157 2.25 1.04 -4.79
N ASP A 158 3.40 1.48 -4.26
CA ASP A 158 3.67 2.88 -3.90
C ASP A 158 3.54 3.85 -5.08
N ARG A 159 4.02 3.45 -6.28
CA ARG A 159 3.90 4.28 -7.49
C ARG A 159 2.44 4.61 -7.77
N GLY A 160 1.60 3.59 -7.63
CA GLY A 160 0.18 3.70 -7.85
C GLY A 160 -0.54 4.56 -6.82
N PHE A 161 -0.19 4.36 -5.55
CA PHE A 161 -0.71 5.19 -4.47
C PHE A 161 -0.33 6.66 -4.63
N ALA A 162 0.91 6.94 -5.03
CA ALA A 162 1.38 8.30 -5.26
C ALA A 162 0.63 8.97 -6.42
N LEU A 163 0.36 8.23 -7.50
CA LEU A 163 -0.40 8.74 -8.64
C LEU A 163 -1.83 9.12 -8.23
N ILE A 164 -2.55 8.20 -7.58
CA ILE A 164 -3.93 8.44 -7.14
C ILE A 164 -3.98 9.68 -6.23
N ARG A 165 -3.07 9.79 -5.25
CA ARG A 165 -2.99 10.98 -4.39
C ARG A 165 -2.78 12.28 -5.15
N LYS A 166 -1.90 12.28 -6.16
CA LYS A 166 -1.67 13.46 -7.00
C LYS A 166 -2.94 13.88 -7.75
N LEU A 167 -3.76 12.92 -8.18
CA LEU A 167 -5.05 13.19 -8.82
C LEU A 167 -6.06 13.77 -7.82
N VAL A 168 -6.17 13.16 -6.63
CA VAL A 168 -7.07 13.65 -5.56
C VAL A 168 -6.68 15.07 -5.13
N ALA A 169 -5.39 15.33 -4.98
CA ALA A 169 -4.91 16.63 -4.51
C ALA A 169 -5.11 17.79 -5.50
N ARG A 170 -5.50 17.52 -6.75
CA ARG A 170 -5.68 18.54 -7.80
C ARG A 170 -7.13 18.73 -8.22
N ARG A 171 -8.08 18.06 -7.55
CA ARG A 171 -9.49 18.05 -7.94
C ARG A 171 -10.38 18.08 -6.70
N ASN A 172 -11.57 18.65 -6.84
CA ASN A 172 -12.58 18.59 -5.80
C ASN A 172 -13.29 17.23 -5.85
N CYS A 173 -12.89 16.34 -4.95
CA CYS A 173 -13.47 15.01 -4.79
C CYS A 173 -14.39 15.01 -3.57
N TRP A 174 -15.70 14.92 -3.80
CA TRP A 174 -16.69 14.89 -2.72
C TRP A 174 -17.13 13.47 -2.37
N THR A 175 -17.11 12.58 -3.36
CA THR A 175 -17.59 11.21 -3.26
C THR A 175 -16.53 10.22 -3.76
N LEU A 176 -16.72 8.93 -3.45
CA LEU A 176 -15.90 7.87 -4.02
C LEU A 176 -16.07 7.78 -5.54
N GLN A 177 -17.24 8.14 -6.08
CA GLN A 177 -17.48 8.20 -7.52
C GLN A 177 -16.62 9.27 -8.19
N HIS A 178 -16.52 10.48 -7.63
CA HIS A 178 -15.64 11.52 -8.20
C HIS A 178 -14.17 11.07 -8.24
N LEU A 179 -13.73 10.25 -7.29
CA LEU A 179 -12.40 9.63 -7.33
C LEU A 179 -12.29 8.56 -8.41
N ARG A 180 -13.33 7.74 -8.61
CA ARG A 180 -13.41 6.78 -9.72
C ARG A 180 -13.21 7.48 -11.04
N ASP A 181 -14.05 8.47 -11.30
CA ASP A 181 -14.07 9.23 -12.55
C ASP A 181 -12.71 9.88 -12.78
N ALA A 182 -12.12 10.49 -11.74
CA ALA A 182 -10.82 11.14 -11.86
C ALA A 182 -9.69 10.18 -12.26
N VAL A 183 -9.72 8.94 -11.76
CA VAL A 183 -8.72 7.93 -12.12
C VAL A 183 -9.00 7.34 -13.49
N GLU A 184 -10.26 7.10 -13.85
CA GLU A 184 -10.64 6.58 -15.17
C GLU A 184 -10.31 7.57 -16.29
N THR A 185 -10.61 8.87 -16.12
CA THR A 185 -10.20 9.90 -17.09
C THR A 185 -8.68 9.89 -17.29
N TYR A 186 -7.91 9.84 -16.19
CA TYR A 186 -6.45 9.83 -16.27
C TYR A 186 -5.90 8.61 -17.01
N LYS A 187 -6.50 7.43 -16.83
CA LYS A 187 -6.09 6.23 -17.56
C LYS A 187 -6.29 6.38 -19.07
N ASN A 188 -7.46 6.87 -19.47
CA ASN A 188 -7.82 7.04 -20.87
C ASN A 188 -6.89 8.07 -21.54
N ASP A 189 -6.56 9.16 -20.85
CA ASP A 189 -5.69 10.22 -21.36
C ASP A 189 -4.22 9.79 -21.54
N GLN A 190 -3.77 8.77 -20.81
CA GLN A 190 -2.35 8.36 -20.77
C GLN A 190 -2.08 7.00 -21.42
N ASN A 191 -3.11 6.31 -21.93
CA ASN A 191 -3.03 4.96 -22.49
C ASN A 191 -2.25 3.98 -21.58
N GLN A 192 -2.51 4.02 -20.27
CA GLN A 192 -1.79 3.24 -19.26
C GLN A 192 -2.58 2.00 -18.83
N ASP A 193 -2.45 0.91 -19.60
CA ASP A 193 -3.11 -0.38 -19.32
C ASP A 193 -2.56 -1.12 -18.08
N PHE A 194 -1.35 -0.77 -17.62
CA PHE A 194 -0.70 -1.41 -16.46
C PHE A 194 -1.36 -1.09 -15.10
N PHE A 195 -2.38 -0.23 -15.08
CA PHE A 195 -3.01 0.26 -13.87
C PHE A 195 -4.46 -0.19 -13.82
N ALA A 196 -4.76 -1.25 -13.08
CA ALA A 196 -6.15 -1.66 -12.81
C ALA A 196 -6.69 -0.86 -11.61
N PHE A 197 -7.88 -0.30 -11.75
CA PHE A 197 -8.49 0.53 -10.72
C PHE A 197 -9.93 0.09 -10.57
N GLY A 198 -10.26 -0.44 -9.41
CA GLY A 198 -11.61 -0.79 -9.05
C GLY A 198 -12.02 0.05 -7.85
N VAL A 199 -13.03 0.91 -8.01
CA VAL A 199 -13.72 1.43 -6.84
C VAL A 199 -14.74 0.38 -6.44
N TYR A 200 -14.65 -0.10 -5.20
CA TYR A 200 -15.59 -1.05 -4.67
C TYR A 200 -16.73 -0.29 -4.01
N GLU A 201 -17.71 0.13 -4.83
CA GLU A 201 -19.02 0.48 -4.33
C GLU A 201 -19.79 -0.81 -4.13
N ALA A 202 -19.73 -1.37 -2.91
CA ALA A 202 -20.58 -2.51 -2.61
C ALA A 202 -22.04 -2.06 -2.78
N LYS A 203 -22.71 -2.53 -3.85
CA LYS A 203 -24.14 -2.82 -3.79
C LYS A 203 -24.33 -3.62 -2.51
N THR A 204 -25.20 -3.13 -1.65
CA THR A 204 -25.60 -3.73 -0.38
C THR A 204 -25.59 -5.25 -0.46
N CYS A 205 -24.58 -5.89 0.14
CA CYS A 205 -24.72 -7.28 0.57
C CYS A 205 -25.53 -7.22 1.86
N ILE A 206 -26.85 -7.38 1.69
CA ILE A 206 -27.75 -7.87 2.74
C ILE A 206 -27.30 -9.30 3.09
#